data_AF-A0A7C7UYA5-F1
#
_entry.id   AF-A0A7C7UYA5-F1
#
_cell.length_a   1.000
_cell.length_b   1.000
_cell.length_c   1.000
_cell.angle_alpha   90.00
_cell.angle_beta   90.00
_cell.angle_gamma   90.00
#
_symmetry.space_group_name_H-M   'P 1'
#
loop_
_entity.id
_entity.type
_entity.pdbx_description
1 polymer ?
#
loop_
_entity_poly.entity_id
_entity_poly.type
_entity_poly.pdbx_seq_one_letter_code
_entity_poly.pdbx_strand_id
1 'polypeptide(L)'
;MFETLSERLSGVFDRLTKQGALSEDDIRTAMREVRVALLEADVSLPVARSFIKNVEKKATGASVTRSITPGQQVIKIVHDELIATLRGDVDPGVLKIDNPPAPILMVGLQRS
;
A
#
# COMPACT_ATOMS: atom_id res chain seq x y z
N MET A 1 12.69 9.55 -3.71
CA MET A 1 11.38 9.04 -4.18
C MET A 1 10.49 8.65 -3.01
N PHE A 2 10.87 7.67 -2.18
CA PHE A 2 10.00 7.18 -1.09
C PHE A 2 9.87 8.10 0.14
N GLU A 3 10.79 9.03 0.36
CA GLU A 3 10.72 9.97 1.49
C GLU A 3 9.47 10.86 1.42
N THR A 4 9.21 11.49 0.27
CA THR A 4 8.03 12.33 0.05
C THR A 4 6.73 11.55 0.24
N LEU A 5 6.66 10.30 -0.26
CA LEU A 5 5.52 9.43 -0.02
C LEU A 5 5.36 9.11 1.48
N SER A 6 6.46 8.80 2.17
CA SER A 6 6.46 8.44 3.60
C SER A 6 5.99 9.61 4.46
N GLU A 7 6.44 10.83 4.17
CA GLU A 7 6.00 12.05 4.87
C GLU A 7 4.50 12.31 4.67
N ARG A 8 4.03 12.24 3.41
CA ARG A 8 2.61 12.43 3.07
C ARG A 8 1.72 11.41 3.77
N LEU A 9 2.08 10.12 3.70
CA LEU A 9 1.30 9.05 4.34
C LEU A 9 1.30 9.19 5.86
N SER A 10 2.44 9.49 6.48
CA SER A 10 2.54 9.72 7.92
C SER A 10 1.61 10.85 8.37
N GLY A 11 1.58 11.97 7.64
CA GLY A 11 0.68 13.09 7.94
C GLY A 11 -0.81 12.76 7.81
N VAL A 12 -1.20 11.83 6.93
CA VAL A 12 -2.57 11.32 6.84
C VAL A 12 -2.88 10.40 8.03
N PHE A 13 -1.97 9.49 8.35
CA PHE A 13 -2.15 8.50 9.42
C PHE A 13 -2.17 9.11 10.82
N ASP A 14 -1.38 10.15 11.06
CA ASP A 14 -1.39 10.90 12.32
C ASP A 14 -2.75 11.55 12.59
N ARG A 15 -3.47 11.99 11.55
CA ARG A 15 -4.82 12.54 11.70
C ARG A 15 -5.83 11.45 12.02
N LEU A 16 -5.78 10.33 11.30
CA LEU A 16 -6.69 9.19 11.52
C LEU A 16 -6.51 8.54 12.90
N THR A 17 -5.29 8.46 13.42
CA THR A 17 -5.00 7.83 14.72
C THR A 17 -5.38 8.69 15.91
N LYS A 18 -5.41 10.02 15.74
CA LYS A 18 -5.87 10.97 16.77
C LYS A 18 -7.40 11.00 16.92
N GLN A 19 -8.14 10.50 15.94
CA GLN A 19 -9.61 10.41 16.00
C GLN A 19 -10.04 9.16 16.77
N GLY A 20 -10.91 9.33 17.78
CA GLY A 20 -11.43 8.23 18.60
C GLY A 20 -12.42 7.33 17.86
N ALA A 21 -13.10 7.86 16.85
CA ALA A 21 -13.97 7.14 15.93
C ALA A 21 -13.78 7.71 14.51
N LEU A 22 -13.88 6.86 13.50
CA LEU A 22 -13.78 7.26 12.09
C LEU A 22 -15.12 7.04 11.40
N SER A 23 -15.60 8.07 10.72
CA SER A 23 -16.72 7.95 9.78
C SER A 23 -16.23 7.47 8.41
N GLU A 24 -17.16 7.02 7.57
CA GLU A 24 -16.84 6.70 6.17
C GLU A 24 -16.28 7.90 5.40
N ASP A 25 -16.75 9.12 5.72
CA ASP A 25 -16.29 10.35 5.09
C ASP A 25 -14.87 10.73 5.53
N ASP A 26 -14.48 10.47 6.78
CA ASP A 26 -13.09 10.63 7.25
C ASP A 26 -12.15 9.72 6.45
N ILE A 27 -12.54 8.45 6.29
CA ILE A 27 -11.77 7.47 5.52
C ILE A 27 -11.65 7.92 4.06
N ARG A 28 -12.77 8.29 3.43
CA ARG A 28 -12.78 8.75 2.03
C ARG A 28 -11.91 9.98 1.81
N THR A 29 -11.92 10.92 2.76
CA THR A 29 -11.09 12.12 2.71
C THR A 29 -9.62 11.75 2.80
N ALA A 30 -9.23 10.93 3.76
CA ALA A 30 -7.87 10.42 3.88
C ALA A 30 -7.41 9.67 2.62
N MET A 31 -8.27 8.83 2.03
CA MET A 31 -7.95 8.07 0.82
C MET A 31 -7.75 8.96 -0.41
N ARG A 32 -8.45 10.10 -0.51
CA ARG A 32 -8.17 11.09 -1.56
C ARG A 32 -6.75 11.66 -1.45
N GLU A 33 -6.30 11.94 -0.23
CA GLU A 33 -4.94 12.46 0.00
C GLU A 33 -3.87 11.39 -0.28
N VAL A 34 -4.09 10.15 0.17
CA VAL A 34 -3.23 9.01 -0.17
C VAL A 34 -3.12 8.85 -1.69
N ARG A 35 -4.23 9.00 -2.43
CA ARG A 35 -4.20 8.94 -3.90
C ARG A 35 -3.30 10.00 -4.51
N VAL A 36 -3.38 11.24 -4.01
CA VAL A 36 -2.52 12.34 -4.49
C VAL A 36 -1.06 12.02 -4.20
N ALA A 37 -0.75 11.56 -2.98
CA ALA A 37 0.61 11.19 -2.60
C ALA A 37 1.19 10.07 -3.49
N LEU A 38 0.39 9.06 -3.85
CA LEU A 38 0.81 7.99 -4.76
C LEU A 38 1.13 8.54 -6.16
N LEU A 39 0.29 9.43 -6.70
CA LEU A 39 0.51 10.03 -8.02
C LEU A 39 1.72 10.96 -8.05
N GLU A 40 1.96 11.72 -6.98
CA GLU A 40 3.17 12.54 -6.80
C GLU A 40 4.44 11.69 -6.72
N ALA A 41 4.32 10.44 -6.28
CA ALA A 41 5.42 9.48 -6.18
C ALA A 41 5.60 8.62 -7.45
N ASP A 42 5.14 9.10 -8.61
CA ASP A 42 5.23 8.41 -9.90
C ASP A 42 4.55 7.02 -9.96
N VAL A 43 3.58 6.75 -9.08
CA VAL A 43 2.76 5.54 -9.18
C VAL A 43 1.76 5.70 -10.31
N SER A 44 1.68 4.71 -11.19
CA SER A 44 0.75 4.76 -12.32
C SER A 44 -0.71 4.93 -11.87
N LEU A 45 -1.47 5.74 -12.63
CA LEU A 45 -2.88 6.00 -12.33
C LEU A 45 -3.74 4.74 -12.17
N PRO A 46 -3.60 3.68 -13.01
CA PRO A 46 -4.36 2.45 -12.83
C PRO A 46 -4.07 1.77 -11.48
N VAL A 47 -2.79 1.71 -11.08
CA VAL A 47 -2.37 1.11 -9.81
C VAL A 47 -2.91 1.91 -8.63
N ALA A 48 -2.73 3.24 -8.64
CA ALA A 48 -3.23 4.11 -7.59
C ALA A 48 -4.77 4.02 -7.44
N ARG A 49 -5.52 3.94 -8.56
CA ARG A 49 -6.98 3.77 -8.52
C ARG A 49 -7.40 2.43 -7.93
N SER A 50 -6.75 1.35 -8.36
CA SER A 50 -7.03 0.00 -7.85
C SER A 50 -6.75 -0.10 -6.35
N PHE A 51 -5.58 0.39 -5.95
CA PHE A 51 -5.13 0.44 -4.55
C PHE A 51 -6.17 1.11 -3.64
N ILE A 52 -6.57 2.35 -3.98
CA ILE A 52 -7.53 3.11 -3.17
C ILE A 52 -8.88 2.41 -3.09
N LYS A 53 -9.38 1.88 -4.21
CA LYS A 53 -10.65 1.15 -4.23
C LYS A 53 -10.63 -0.06 -3.31
N ASN A 54 -9.53 -0.80 -3.28
CA ASN A 54 -9.37 -1.98 -2.43
C ASN A 54 -9.28 -1.61 -0.95
N VAL A 55 -8.54 -0.54 -0.62
CA VAL A 55 -8.44 -0.03 0.75
C VAL A 55 -9.81 0.43 1.25
N GLU A 56 -10.53 1.26 0.48
CA GLU A 56 -11.85 1.76 0.87
C GLU A 56 -12.84 0.61 1.14
N LYS A 57 -12.85 -0.40 0.26
CA LYS A 57 -13.71 -1.59 0.42
C LYS A 57 -13.38 -2.37 1.71
N LYS A 58 -12.11 -2.49 2.06
CA LYS A 58 -11.67 -3.18 3.29
C LYS A 58 -11.93 -2.34 4.54
N ALA A 59 -11.76 -1.03 4.45
CA ALA A 59 -11.88 -0.11 5.58
C ALA A 59 -13.33 0.11 6.02
N THR A 60 -14.29 0.13 5.09
CA THR A 60 -15.72 0.26 5.43
C THR A 60 -16.33 -1.07 5.92
N GLY A 61 -15.79 -2.21 5.49
CA GLY A 61 -16.26 -3.54 5.89
C GLY A 61 -15.61 -4.13 7.14
N ALA A 62 -14.52 -3.54 7.65
CA ALA A 62 -13.79 -4.06 8.80
C ALA A 62 -14.46 -3.65 10.12
N SER A 63 -15.07 -4.61 10.83
CA SER A 63 -15.49 -4.40 12.21
C SER A 63 -14.26 -4.17 13.09
N VAL A 64 -14.23 -3.04 13.81
CA VAL A 64 -13.14 -2.68 14.71
C VAL A 64 -13.05 -3.70 15.85
N THR A 65 -11.96 -4.48 15.90
CA THR A 65 -11.68 -5.40 17.00
C THR A 65 -11.42 -4.60 18.28
N ARG A 66 -11.93 -5.07 19.43
CA ARG A 66 -11.90 -4.35 20.73
C ARG A 66 -10.52 -3.89 21.21
N SER A 67 -9.43 -4.40 20.65
CA SER A 67 -8.05 -4.11 21.07
C SER A 67 -7.30 -3.11 20.19
N ILE A 68 -7.89 -2.61 19.10
CA ILE A 68 -7.20 -1.76 18.11
C ILE A 68 -8.07 -0.53 17.82
N THR A 69 -7.46 0.66 17.73
CA THR A 69 -8.21 1.87 17.38
C THR A 69 -8.64 1.85 15.90
N PRO A 70 -9.74 2.51 15.53
CA PRO A 70 -10.17 2.60 14.13
C PRO A 70 -9.06 3.11 13.19
N GLY A 71 -8.30 4.13 13.60
CA GLY A 71 -7.17 4.66 12.84
C GLY A 71 -6.06 3.62 12.62
N GLN A 72 -5.69 2.87 13.66
CA GLN A 72 -4.71 1.79 13.53
C GLN A 72 -5.19 0.66 12.59
N GLN A 73 -6.49 0.36 12.61
CA GLN A 73 -7.07 -0.62 11.69
C GLN A 73 -6.97 -0.17 10.23
N VAL A 74 -7.23 1.11 9.94
CA VAL A 74 -7.06 1.68 8.59
C VAL A 74 -5.60 1.63 8.15
N ILE A 75 -4.65 1.99 9.03
CA ILE A 75 -3.21 1.89 8.73
C ILE A 75 -2.83 0.47 8.35
N LYS A 76 -3.29 -0.52 9.13
CA LYS A 76 -3.04 -1.94 8.81
C LYS A 76 -3.57 -2.31 7.43
N ILE A 77 -4.80 -1.91 7.09
CA ILE A 77 -5.40 -2.20 5.80
C ILE A 77 -4.57 -1.61 4.65
N VAL A 78 -4.11 -0.36 4.81
CA VAL A 78 -3.24 0.30 3.82
C VAL A 78 -1.92 -0.44 3.69
N HIS A 79 -1.31 -0.84 4.80
CA HIS A 79 -0.06 -1.59 4.81
C HIS A 79 -0.20 -2.96 4.12
N ASP A 80 -1.26 -3.71 4.44
CA ASP A 80 -1.54 -5.01 3.82
C ASP A 80 -1.77 -4.86 2.30
N GLU A 81 -2.43 -3.78 1.87
CA GLU A 81 -2.59 -3.48 0.43
C GLU A 81 -1.26 -3.09 -0.23
N LEU A 82 -0.37 -2.37 0.45
CA LEU A 82 0.96 -2.06 -0.06
C LEU A 82 1.77 -3.34 -0.29
N ILE A 83 1.75 -4.26 0.68
CA ILE A 83 2.38 -5.58 0.53
C ILE A 83 1.78 -6.31 -0.67
N ALA A 84 0.45 -6.39 -0.76
CA ALA A 84 -0.21 -7.08 -1.86
C ALA A 84 0.15 -6.48 -3.24
N THR A 85 0.24 -5.16 -3.32
CA THR A 85 0.56 -4.44 -4.56
C THR A 85 2.03 -4.62 -4.97
N LEU A 86 2.94 -4.63 -3.99
CA LEU A 86 4.39 -4.69 -4.25
C LEU A 86 4.93 -6.12 -4.39
N ARG A 87 4.25 -7.12 -3.82
CA ARG A 87 4.70 -8.52 -3.85
C ARG A 87 4.82 -9.07 -5.27
N GLY A 88 3.95 -8.63 -6.18
CA GLY A 88 3.83 -9.23 -7.51
C GLY A 88 3.34 -10.68 -7.46
N ASP A 89 3.18 -11.31 -8.63
CA ASP A 89 2.59 -12.64 -8.77
C ASP A 89 3.61 -13.80 -8.62
N VAL A 90 4.91 -13.47 -8.54
CA VAL A 90 5.98 -14.48 -8.63
C VAL A 90 6.48 -14.84 -7.23
N ASP A 91 6.44 -16.14 -6.91
CA ASP A 91 7.08 -16.65 -5.71
C ASP A 91 8.61 -16.58 -5.86
N PRO A 92 9.35 -15.91 -4.94
CA PRO A 92 10.80 -15.86 -4.98
C PRO A 92 11.48 -17.25 -4.98
N GLY A 93 10.78 -18.32 -4.61
CA GLY A 93 11.25 -19.71 -4.68
C GLY A 93 11.25 -20.36 -6.06
N VAL A 94 10.71 -19.71 -7.11
CA VAL A 94 10.64 -20.29 -8.47
C VAL A 94 12.02 -20.40 -9.13
N LEU A 95 13.00 -19.58 -8.72
CA LEU A 95 14.34 -19.62 -9.28
C LEU A 95 15.17 -20.73 -8.62
N LYS A 96 14.84 -21.97 -9.00
CA LYS A 96 15.41 -23.18 -8.41
C LYS A 96 16.59 -23.69 -9.26
N ILE A 97 17.80 -23.57 -8.74
CA ILE A 97 19.03 -24.04 -9.41
C ILE A 97 19.31 -25.47 -8.95
N ASP A 98 18.63 -26.43 -9.58
CA ASP A 98 18.72 -27.84 -9.18
C ASP A 98 19.79 -28.63 -9.96
N ASN A 99 20.26 -28.11 -11.10
CA ASN A 99 21.15 -28.87 -11.98
C ASN A 99 22.21 -27.95 -12.65
N PRO A 100 23.47 -27.98 -12.18
CA PRO A 100 24.54 -27.17 -12.76
C PRO A 100 25.02 -27.72 -14.13
N PRO A 101 25.55 -26.86 -15.02
CA PRO A 101 25.64 -25.41 -14.90
C PRO A 101 24.31 -24.73 -15.28
N ALA A 102 23.87 -23.75 -14.48
CA ALA A 102 22.64 -22.99 -14.71
C ALA A 102 22.96 -21.56 -15.15
N PRO A 103 22.96 -21.25 -16.46
CA PRO A 103 23.21 -19.89 -16.93
C PRO A 103 22.04 -18.96 -16.59
N ILE A 104 22.33 -17.81 -15.99
CA ILE A 104 21.34 -16.78 -15.64
C ILE A 104 21.54 -15.57 -16.56
N LEU A 105 20.51 -15.21 -17.31
CA LEU A 105 20.49 -14.00 -18.14
C LEU A 105 19.91 -12.84 -17.32
N MET A 106 20.74 -11.84 -17.04
CA MET A 106 20.28 -10.58 -16.45
C MET A 106 19.96 -9.58 -17.56
N VAL A 107 18.77 -9.00 -17.51
CA VAL A 107 18.33 -7.92 -18.39
C VAL A 107 17.78 -6.78 -17.54
N GLY A 108 18.01 -5.55 -17.98
CA GLY A 108 17.58 -4.34 -17.31
C GLY A 108 17.65 -3.16 -18.28
N LEU A 109 17.00 -2.07 -17.92
CA LEU A 109 17.12 -0.81 -18.66
C LEU A 109 18.47 -0.16 -18.35
N GLN A 110 19.00 0.64 -19.27
CA GLN A 110 20.29 1.32 -19.03
C GLN A 110 20.13 2.29 -17.86
N ARG A 111 20.89 2.05 -16.77
CA ARG A 111 20.78 2.72 -15.46
C ARG A 111 19.57 2.31 -14.59
N SER A 112 19.03 1.10 -14.74
CA SER A 112 18.13 0.47 -13.75
C SER A 112 18.86 0.11 -12.46
#